data_AF-X1IHC7-F1
#
_entry.id   AF-X1IHC7-F1
#
_cell.length_a   1.000
_cell.length_b   1.000
_cell.length_c   1.000
_cell.angle_alpha   90.00
_cell.angle_beta   90.00
_cell.angle_gamma   90.00
#
_symmetry.space_group_name_H-M   'P 1'
#
loop_
_entity.id
_entity.type
_entity.pdbx_description
1 polymer ?
#
loop_
_entity_poly.entity_id
_entity_poly.type
_entity_poly.pdbx_seq_one_letter_code
_entity_poly.pdbx_strand_id
1 'polypeptide(L)'
;LLDVSSKKQVIMSFSLNAETVATKWERRAPSVNRRLEAARKLEEAGYEVRIRIDPIVPIENWQEHYLHLLDEIFSSFKPTRITLGSLRGLQSTINGTKDRSWVHFLKENSNWGKKIDFTTRLKIYKIMLEYLRNNLRYTDVALCKETVAMWEKLGMDWHEIRCNCVW
;
A
#
# COMPACT_ATOMS: atom_id res chain seq x y z
N LEU A 1 7.79 -5.41 -22.01
CA LEU A 1 8.59 -5.39 -20.76
C LEU A 1 9.40 -6.66 -20.60
N LEU A 2 8.82 -7.84 -20.81
CA LEU A 2 9.53 -9.12 -20.69
C LEU A 2 10.74 -9.22 -21.66
N ASP A 3 10.64 -8.62 -22.84
CA ASP A 3 11.69 -8.69 -23.87
C ASP A 3 12.81 -7.65 -23.71
N VAL A 4 12.73 -6.76 -22.72
CA VAL A 4 13.77 -5.74 -22.49
C VAL A 4 15.05 -6.41 -21.96
N SER A 5 16.21 -6.12 -22.54
CA SER A 5 17.46 -6.84 -22.23
C SER A 5 17.97 -6.61 -20.81
N SER A 6 17.98 -5.37 -20.31
CA SER A 6 18.46 -5.00 -18.96
C SER A 6 17.30 -4.83 -17.96
N LYS A 7 17.18 -5.76 -17.01
CA LYS A 7 16.12 -5.74 -15.98
C LYS A 7 16.57 -5.08 -14.67
N LYS A 8 17.88 -5.08 -14.40
CA LYS A 8 18.47 -4.61 -13.13
C LYS A 8 18.47 -3.09 -12.97
N GLN A 9 18.14 -2.34 -14.02
CA GLN A 9 18.07 -0.87 -14.01
C GLN A 9 16.62 -0.38 -13.93
N VAL A 10 15.66 -1.28 -13.70
CA VAL A 10 14.23 -0.95 -13.67
C VAL A 10 13.60 -1.57 -12.43
N ILE A 11 12.95 -0.73 -11.64
CA ILE A 11 12.13 -1.13 -10.51
C ILE A 11 10.67 -1.11 -10.95
N MET A 12 9.99 -2.25 -10.82
CA MET A 12 8.58 -2.39 -11.15
C MET A 12 7.77 -2.24 -9.87
N SER A 13 7.03 -1.14 -9.73
CA SER A 13 6.15 -0.92 -8.58
C SER A 13 4.69 -1.09 -8.97
N PHE A 14 3.98 -1.96 -8.24
CA PHE A 14 2.54 -2.18 -8.43
C PHE A 14 1.76 -1.61 -7.26
N SER A 15 0.70 -0.87 -7.55
CA SER A 15 -0.32 -0.53 -6.56
C SER A 15 -1.36 -1.64 -6.49
N LEU A 16 -1.50 -2.23 -5.31
CA LEU A 16 -2.50 -3.25 -5.00
C LEU A 16 -3.36 -2.77 -3.83
N ASN A 17 -4.60 -3.23 -3.80
CA ASN A 17 -5.56 -2.88 -2.77
C ASN A 17 -6.43 -4.09 -2.46
N ALA A 18 -7.15 -4.06 -1.33
CA ALA A 18 -8.16 -5.07 -1.04
C ALA A 18 -9.19 -5.11 -2.18
N GLU A 19 -9.63 -6.31 -2.61
CA GLU A 19 -10.52 -6.48 -3.76
C GLU A 19 -11.82 -5.67 -3.62
N THR A 20 -12.36 -5.59 -2.41
CA THR A 20 -13.57 -4.79 -2.09
C THR A 20 -13.34 -3.29 -2.29
N VAL A 21 -12.15 -2.78 -1.93
CA VAL A 21 -11.76 -1.38 -2.11
C VAL A 21 -11.49 -1.09 -3.58
N ALA A 22 -10.75 -1.96 -4.26
CA ALA A 22 -10.44 -1.84 -5.69
C ALA A 22 -11.71 -1.86 -6.55
N THR A 23 -12.62 -2.81 -6.30
CA THR A 23 -13.90 -2.92 -7.02
C THR A 23 -14.74 -1.65 -6.86
N LYS A 24 -14.73 -1.06 -5.66
CA LYS A 24 -15.55 0.12 -5.37
C LYS A 24 -14.97 1.39 -6.00
N TRP A 25 -13.66 1.64 -5.83
CA TRP A 25 -13.05 2.94 -6.12
C TRP A 25 -11.98 2.93 -7.23
N GLU A 26 -11.52 1.77 -7.70
CA GLU A 26 -10.52 1.65 -8.77
C GLU A 26 -11.13 1.10 -10.07
N ARG A 27 -12.41 1.35 -10.33
CA ARG A 27 -13.22 0.75 -11.43
C ARG A 27 -12.62 0.76 -12.84
N ARG A 28 -11.66 1.64 -13.13
CA ARG A 28 -11.00 1.74 -14.45
C ARG A 28 -9.62 1.08 -14.49
N ALA A 29 -9.09 0.66 -13.34
CA ALA A 29 -7.85 -0.08 -13.26
C ALA A 29 -8.11 -1.57 -13.57
N PRO A 30 -7.09 -2.32 -14.04
CA PRO A 30 -7.16 -3.77 -14.06
C PRO A 30 -7.44 -4.34 -12.66
N SER A 31 -8.12 -5.49 -12.59
CA SER A 31 -8.41 -6.16 -11.32
C SER A 31 -7.13 -6.43 -10.51
N VAL A 32 -7.27 -6.61 -9.19
CA VAL A 32 -6.12 -6.88 -8.31
C VAL A 32 -5.39 -8.14 -8.78
N ASN A 33 -6.13 -9.20 -9.10
CA ASN A 33 -5.55 -10.44 -9.62
C ASN A 33 -4.74 -10.23 -10.92
N ARG A 34 -5.23 -9.44 -11.89
CA ARG A 34 -4.47 -9.14 -13.12
C ARG A 34 -3.20 -8.34 -12.84
N ARG A 35 -3.24 -7.41 -11.88
CA ARG A 35 -2.05 -6.65 -11.46
C ARG A 35 -1.05 -7.55 -10.75
N LEU A 36 -1.51 -8.45 -9.87
CA LEU A 36 -0.69 -9.41 -9.17
C LEU A 36 -0.01 -10.39 -10.14
N GLU A 37 -0.75 -10.92 -11.12
CA GLU A 37 -0.21 -11.80 -12.16
C GLU A 37 0.83 -11.09 -13.03
N ALA A 38 0.61 -9.82 -13.38
CA ALA A 38 1.61 -9.02 -14.08
C ALA A 38 2.88 -8.80 -13.24
N ALA A 39 2.72 -8.58 -11.94
CA ALA A 39 3.84 -8.43 -11.00
C ALA A 39 4.66 -9.72 -10.88
N ARG A 40 3.99 -10.87 -10.74
CA ARG A 40 4.62 -12.20 -10.74
C ARG A 40 5.46 -12.44 -11.99
N LYS A 41 4.89 -12.21 -13.18
CA LYS A 41 5.62 -12.40 -14.45
C LYS A 41 6.87 -11.52 -14.57
N LEU A 42 6.84 -10.30 -14.03
CA LEU A 42 8.01 -9.42 -14.04
C LEU A 42 9.05 -9.87 -13.01
N GLU A 43 8.63 -10.33 -11.83
CA GLU A 43 9.53 -10.90 -10.84
C GLU A 43 10.25 -12.13 -11.40
N GLU A 44 9.52 -13.06 -12.02
CA GLU A 44 10.08 -14.25 -12.68
C GLU A 44 11.03 -13.90 -13.83
N ALA A 45 10.81 -12.78 -14.51
CA ALA A 45 11.69 -12.27 -15.56
C ALA A 45 12.96 -11.57 -14.99
N GLY A 46 13.11 -11.51 -13.66
CA GLY A 46 14.27 -10.96 -12.96
C GLY A 46 14.21 -9.47 -12.68
N TYR A 47 13.03 -8.85 -12.75
CA TYR A 47 12.86 -7.46 -12.30
C TYR A 47 12.80 -7.37 -10.79
N GLU A 48 13.33 -6.27 -10.25
CA GLU A 48 12.98 -5.87 -8.89
C GLU A 48 11.50 -5.46 -8.86
N VAL A 49 10.68 -6.20 -8.11
CA VAL A 49 9.25 -5.90 -7.96
C VAL A 49 8.96 -5.42 -6.54
N ARG A 50 8.27 -4.28 -6.44
CA ARG A 50 7.82 -3.66 -5.19
C ARG A 50 6.31 -3.52 -5.19
N ILE A 51 5.69 -3.65 -4.01
CA ILE A 51 4.24 -3.48 -3.84
C ILE A 51 3.95 -2.22 -3.05
N ARG A 52 2.90 -1.50 -3.45
CA ARG A 52 2.38 -0.33 -2.74
C ARG A 52 0.92 -0.56 -2.41
N ILE A 53 0.62 -0.68 -1.12
CA ILE A 53 -0.74 -0.73 -0.57
C ILE A 53 -1.06 0.67 -0.04
N ASP A 54 -1.45 1.55 -0.96
CA ASP A 54 -1.77 2.95 -0.65
C ASP A 54 -2.75 3.49 -1.70
N PRO A 55 -4.02 3.77 -1.32
CA PRO A 55 -4.48 3.93 0.06
C PRO A 55 -5.10 2.68 0.70
N ILE A 56 -4.76 2.44 1.98
CA ILE A 56 -5.50 1.58 2.89
C ILE A 56 -6.73 2.35 3.41
N VAL A 57 -7.91 1.75 3.26
CA VAL A 57 -9.21 2.33 3.61
C VAL A 57 -9.88 1.49 4.71
N PRO A 58 -10.26 2.09 5.86
CA PRO A 58 -10.86 1.38 7.00
C PRO A 58 -12.36 1.13 6.78
N ILE A 59 -12.68 0.42 5.70
CA ILE A 59 -14.03 -0.11 5.47
C ILE A 59 -14.41 -1.14 6.56
N GLU A 60 -15.68 -1.54 6.59
CA GLU A 60 -16.10 -2.70 7.39
C GLU A 60 -15.26 -3.92 7.04
N ASN A 61 -14.86 -4.70 8.05
CA ASN A 61 -13.99 -5.87 7.93
C ASN A 61 -12.67 -5.62 7.17
N TRP A 62 -12.16 -4.37 7.18
CA TRP A 62 -10.90 -4.03 6.48
C TRP A 62 -9.76 -4.99 6.86
N GLN A 63 -9.66 -5.38 8.12
CA GLN A 63 -8.56 -6.23 8.59
C GLN A 63 -8.50 -7.53 7.79
N GLU A 64 -9.61 -8.26 7.70
CA GLU A 64 -9.69 -9.52 6.94
C GLU A 64 -9.33 -9.30 5.47
N HIS A 65 -9.86 -8.24 4.86
CA HIS A 65 -9.61 -7.93 3.46
C HIS A 65 -8.14 -7.61 3.16
N TYR A 66 -7.46 -6.84 4.01
CA TYR A 66 -6.05 -6.50 3.79
C TYR A 66 -5.10 -7.63 4.21
N LEU A 67 -5.43 -8.44 5.20
CA LEU A 67 -4.63 -9.63 5.53
C LEU A 67 -4.72 -10.67 4.42
N HIS A 68 -5.92 -10.91 3.86
CA HIS A 68 -6.10 -11.76 2.68
C HIS A 68 -5.27 -11.27 1.48
N LEU A 69 -5.25 -9.95 1.22
CA LEU A 69 -4.40 -9.39 0.15
C LEU A 69 -2.92 -9.72 0.37
N LEU A 70 -2.44 -9.66 1.62
CA LEU A 70 -1.05 -10.02 1.93
C LEU A 70 -0.79 -11.50 1.66
N ASP A 71 -1.72 -12.39 2.02
CA ASP A 71 -1.62 -13.82 1.71
C ASP A 71 -1.62 -14.08 0.19
N GLU A 72 -2.46 -13.38 -0.57
CA GLU A 72 -2.47 -13.47 -2.03
C GLU A 72 -1.14 -13.00 -2.64
N ILE A 73 -0.58 -11.89 -2.15
CA ILE A 73 0.73 -11.41 -2.60
C ILE A 73 1.80 -12.48 -2.36
N PHE A 74 1.91 -12.99 -1.14
CA PHE A 74 2.99 -13.91 -0.76
C PHE A 74 2.81 -15.33 -1.28
N SER A 75 1.58 -15.74 -1.61
CA SER A 75 1.33 -16.98 -2.36
C SER A 75 1.74 -16.85 -3.83
N SER A 76 1.81 -15.64 -4.37
CA SER A 76 2.21 -15.39 -5.75
C SER A 76 3.71 -15.18 -5.91
N PHE A 77 4.33 -14.30 -5.12
CA PHE A 77 5.78 -14.03 -5.11
C PHE A 77 6.19 -13.22 -3.88
N LYS A 78 7.49 -13.14 -3.58
CA LYS A 78 8.01 -12.31 -2.49
C LYS A 78 8.48 -10.95 -3.02
N PRO A 79 7.79 -9.82 -2.76
CA PRO A 79 8.25 -8.52 -3.21
C PRO A 79 9.50 -8.06 -2.45
N THR A 80 10.35 -7.29 -3.11
CA THR A 80 11.56 -6.71 -2.48
C THR A 80 11.23 -5.63 -1.46
N ARG A 81 10.07 -4.98 -1.59
CA ARG A 81 9.59 -3.94 -0.68
C ARG A 81 8.06 -3.84 -0.69
N ILE A 82 7.46 -3.61 0.48
CA ILE A 82 6.06 -3.22 0.61
C ILE A 82 5.96 -1.82 1.22
N THR A 83 5.29 -0.89 0.56
CA THR A 83 4.96 0.41 1.14
C THR A 83 3.48 0.46 1.52
N LEU A 84 3.20 0.76 2.79
CA LEU A 84 1.85 0.97 3.32
C LEU A 84 1.52 2.45 3.41
N GLY A 85 0.35 2.86 2.95
CA GLY A 85 -0.12 4.24 3.07
C GLY A 85 -1.62 4.26 3.32
N SER A 86 -2.08 5.13 4.20
CA SER A 86 -3.50 5.25 4.55
C SER A 86 -4.18 6.27 3.63
N LEU A 87 -5.51 6.20 3.53
CA LEU A 87 -6.28 7.14 2.72
C LEU A 87 -6.00 8.61 3.10
N ARG A 88 -5.72 9.40 2.07
CA ARG A 88 -5.51 10.85 2.13
C ARG A 88 -6.25 11.51 0.99
N GLY A 89 -6.77 12.71 1.22
CA GLY A 89 -7.42 13.53 0.20
C GLY A 89 -6.99 14.99 0.28
N LEU A 90 -6.43 15.52 -0.80
CA LEU A 90 -6.26 16.97 -0.95
C LEU A 90 -7.64 17.62 -1.06
N GLN A 91 -7.77 18.87 -0.59
CA GLN A 91 -9.03 19.60 -0.69
C GLN A 91 -9.49 19.73 -2.15
N SER A 92 -8.57 19.92 -3.09
CA SER A 92 -8.86 19.92 -4.53
C SER A 92 -9.42 18.58 -5.01
N THR A 93 -8.89 17.45 -4.54
CA THR A 93 -9.41 16.11 -4.86
C THR A 93 -10.81 15.90 -4.32
N ILE A 94 -11.08 16.31 -3.08
CA ILE A 94 -12.42 16.22 -2.46
C ILE A 94 -13.42 17.09 -3.22
N ASN A 95 -13.00 18.26 -3.68
CA ASN A 95 -13.85 19.16 -4.45
C ASN A 95 -14.16 18.59 -5.84
N GLY A 96 -13.17 17.99 -6.51
CA GLY A 96 -13.28 17.51 -7.89
C GLY A 96 -13.80 16.07 -8.05
N THR A 97 -13.90 15.28 -6.98
CA THR A 97 -14.43 13.91 -7.08
C THR A 97 -15.96 13.90 -7.21
N LYS A 98 -16.46 13.00 -8.07
CA LYS A 98 -17.90 12.69 -8.17
C LYS A 98 -18.37 11.82 -7.01
N ASP A 99 -17.59 10.80 -6.66
CA ASP A 99 -17.87 9.93 -5.52
C ASP A 99 -17.20 10.51 -4.27
N ARG A 100 -18.01 10.84 -3.26
CA ARG A 100 -17.58 11.36 -1.95
C ARG A 100 -17.77 10.35 -0.81
N SER A 101 -18.12 9.10 -1.12
CA SER A 101 -18.38 8.05 -0.14
C SER A 101 -17.19 7.72 0.76
N TRP A 102 -15.97 8.10 0.37
CA TRP A 102 -14.74 7.90 1.14
C TRP A 102 -14.35 9.10 2.02
N VAL A 103 -14.98 10.26 1.85
CA VAL A 103 -14.57 11.50 2.52
C VAL A 103 -14.79 11.43 4.03
N HIS A 104 -15.81 10.71 4.49
CA HIS A 104 -16.13 10.57 5.91
C HIS A 104 -15.03 9.84 6.72
N PHE A 105 -14.13 9.11 6.06
CA PHE A 105 -12.97 8.50 6.71
C PHE A 105 -11.90 9.54 7.07
N LEU A 106 -11.93 10.73 6.47
CA LEU A 106 -10.91 11.77 6.65
C LEU A 106 -11.28 12.70 7.82
N LYS A 107 -10.58 12.54 8.94
CA LYS A 107 -10.89 13.23 10.20
C LYS A 107 -9.79 14.18 10.68
N GLU A 108 -8.59 14.12 10.11
CA GLU A 108 -7.45 14.94 10.52
C GLU A 108 -6.87 15.73 9.34
N ASN A 109 -6.30 16.90 9.62
CA ASN A 109 -5.52 17.66 8.65
C ASN A 109 -4.05 17.22 8.67
N SER A 110 -3.38 17.34 7.53
CA SER A 110 -1.94 17.11 7.40
C SER A 110 -1.34 17.96 6.28
N ASN A 111 -0.02 17.99 6.19
CA ASN A 111 0.71 18.65 5.10
C ASN A 111 0.40 18.05 3.71
N TRP A 112 -0.27 16.90 3.66
CA TRP A 112 -0.62 16.18 2.42
C TRP A 112 -2.14 16.08 2.22
N GLY A 113 -2.90 17.05 2.77
CA GLY A 113 -4.36 17.07 2.75
C GLY A 113 -4.96 16.42 4.00
N LYS A 114 -6.25 16.08 3.93
CA LYS A 114 -6.94 15.40 5.03
C LYS A 114 -6.59 13.91 5.05
N LYS A 115 -6.53 13.32 6.24
CA LYS A 115 -6.19 11.92 6.51
C LYS A 115 -7.19 11.27 7.45
N ILE A 116 -7.15 9.95 7.49
CA ILE A 116 -7.73 9.15 8.58
C ILE A 116 -7.12 9.58 9.92
N ASP A 117 -7.88 9.47 11.01
CA ASP A 117 -7.38 9.78 12.35
C ASP A 117 -6.17 8.93 12.76
N PHE A 118 -5.31 9.49 13.62
CA PHE A 118 -4.04 8.88 14.03
C PHE A 118 -4.23 7.50 14.65
N THR A 119 -5.20 7.35 15.56
CA THR A 119 -5.48 6.09 16.26
C THR A 119 -5.85 4.97 15.30
N THR A 120 -6.71 5.27 14.32
CA THR A 120 -7.11 4.31 13.29
C THR A 120 -5.93 3.94 12.39
N ARG A 121 -5.13 4.91 11.94
CA ARG A 121 -3.92 4.66 11.14
C ARG A 121 -2.90 3.80 11.90
N LEU A 122 -2.64 4.11 13.17
CA LEU A 122 -1.74 3.33 14.02
C LEU A 122 -2.22 1.88 14.15
N LYS A 123 -3.51 1.67 14.39
CA LYS A 123 -4.11 0.32 14.45
C LYS A 123 -3.91 -0.44 13.14
N ILE A 124 -4.18 0.20 12.00
CA ILE A 124 -3.99 -0.40 10.67
C ILE A 124 -2.55 -0.86 10.48
N TYR A 125 -1.60 0.05 10.65
CA TYR A 125 -0.20 -0.25 10.38
C TYR A 125 0.34 -1.29 11.34
N LYS A 126 0.02 -1.19 12.64
CA LYS A 126 0.46 -2.16 13.64
C LYS A 126 0.02 -3.58 13.28
N ILE A 127 -1.26 -3.77 12.95
CA ILE A 127 -1.80 -5.09 12.60
C ILE A 127 -1.13 -5.64 11.34
N MET A 128 -1.00 -4.83 10.29
CA MET A 128 -0.36 -5.28 9.04
C MET A 128 1.12 -5.61 9.22
N LEU A 129 1.86 -4.80 9.98
CA LEU A 129 3.29 -5.02 10.28
C LEU A 129 3.49 -6.28 11.12
N GLU A 130 2.67 -6.48 12.15
CA GLU A 130 2.70 -7.69 12.98
C GLU A 130 2.41 -8.94 12.16
N TYR A 131 1.41 -8.90 11.27
CA TYR A 131 1.08 -10.02 10.39
C TYR A 131 2.20 -10.32 9.40
N LEU A 132 2.73 -9.30 8.71
CA LEU A 132 3.88 -9.46 7.81
C LEU A 132 5.08 -10.10 8.52
N ARG A 133 5.38 -9.66 9.73
CA ARG A 133 6.51 -10.18 10.52
C ARG A 133 6.27 -11.60 11.00
N ASN A 134 5.12 -11.86 11.62
CA ASN A 134 4.89 -13.09 12.37
C ASN A 134 4.40 -14.24 11.48
N ASN A 135 3.57 -13.94 10.48
CA ASN A 135 2.95 -14.95 9.60
C ASN A 135 3.72 -15.11 8.29
N LEU A 136 4.24 -14.01 7.72
CA LEU A 136 4.86 -14.01 6.40
C LEU A 136 6.40 -13.86 6.44
N ARG A 137 6.98 -13.73 7.65
CA ARG A 137 8.43 -13.57 7.89
C ARG A 137 9.04 -12.46 7.02
N TYR A 138 8.36 -11.32 6.96
CA TYR A 138 8.70 -10.19 6.11
C TYR A 138 8.86 -8.89 6.90
N THR A 139 9.92 -8.14 6.61
CA THR A 139 10.29 -6.92 7.36
C THR A 139 10.62 -5.72 6.50
N ASP A 140 10.77 -5.87 5.18
CA ASP A 140 11.10 -4.79 4.24
C ASP A 140 9.88 -3.91 3.93
N VAL A 141 9.39 -3.23 4.97
CA VAL A 141 8.17 -2.43 4.94
C VAL A 141 8.47 -0.96 5.21
N ALA A 142 7.82 -0.07 4.45
CA ALA A 142 7.89 1.37 4.64
C ALA A 142 6.49 2.01 4.74
N LEU A 143 6.43 3.22 5.29
CA LEU A 143 5.19 4.00 5.38
C LEU A 143 5.20 5.18 4.40
N CYS A 144 4.11 5.38 3.68
CA CYS A 144 3.97 6.49 2.74
C CYS A 144 3.38 7.73 3.43
N LYS A 145 4.09 8.86 3.32
CA LYS A 145 3.62 10.19 3.75
C LYS A 145 3.18 10.23 5.22
N GLU A 146 3.80 9.45 6.10
CA GLU A 146 3.49 9.41 7.53
C GLU A 146 4.30 10.39 8.37
N THR A 147 3.77 10.74 9.55
CA THR A 147 4.41 11.68 10.50
C THR A 147 5.48 10.98 11.32
N VAL A 148 6.55 11.67 11.75
CA VAL A 148 7.60 11.13 12.64
C VAL A 148 7.00 10.40 13.86
N ALA A 149 6.01 11.01 14.51
CA ALA A 149 5.31 10.39 15.65
C ALA A 149 4.66 9.03 15.33
N MET A 150 4.25 8.79 14.08
CA MET A 150 3.71 7.49 13.65
C MET A 150 4.83 6.45 13.55
N TRP A 151 5.97 6.82 12.96
CA TRP A 151 7.15 5.96 12.86
C TRP A 151 7.66 5.56 14.26
N GLU A 152 7.79 6.53 15.17
CA GLU A 152 8.20 6.30 16.55
C GLU A 152 7.24 5.35 17.29
N LYS A 153 5.91 5.56 17.15
CA LYS A 153 4.90 4.69 17.78
C LYS A 153 4.91 3.26 17.24
N LEU A 154 5.34 3.06 16.00
CA LEU A 154 5.49 1.75 15.38
C LEU A 154 6.87 1.13 15.61
N GLY A 155 7.79 1.84 16.27
CA GLY A 155 9.17 1.40 16.46
C GLY A 155 9.96 1.28 15.16
N MET A 156 9.60 2.05 14.14
CA MET A 156 10.28 2.08 12.84
C MET A 156 11.26 3.26 12.78
N ASP A 157 12.38 3.09 12.08
CA ASP A 157 13.37 4.15 11.91
C ASP A 157 12.97 5.12 10.78
N TRP A 158 12.73 6.37 11.14
CA TRP A 158 12.37 7.43 10.19
C TRP A 158 13.59 8.14 9.57
N HIS A 159 14.82 7.85 10.02
CA HIS A 159 16.04 8.40 9.41
C HIS A 159 16.41 7.65 8.13
N GLU A 160 16.05 6.36 8.03
CA GLU A 160 16.32 5.50 6.87
C GLU A 160 15.03 5.09 6.13
N ILE A 161 14.29 6.06 5.60
CA ILE A 161 13.03 5.78 4.88
C ILE A 161 13.32 5.18 3.50
N ARG A 162 12.95 3.91 3.33
CA ARG A 162 13.04 3.17 2.07
C ARG A 162 11.64 2.93 1.47
N CYS A 163 11.01 3.96 0.92
CA CYS A 163 9.71 3.88 0.23
C CYS A 163 9.83 3.29 -1.21
N ASN A 164 8.73 2.86 -1.82
CA ASN A 164 8.74 2.44 -3.23
C ASN A 164 9.22 3.53 -4.20
N CYS A 165 9.06 4.81 -3.84
CA CYS A 165 9.41 5.96 -4.66
C CYS A 165 10.89 6.39 -4.55
N VAL A 166 11.69 5.73 -3.70
CA VAL A 166 13.12 6.03 -3.53
C VAL A 166 13.94 4.82 -3.96
N TRP A 167 15.16 5.06 -4.45
CA TRP A 167 16.05 4.04 -4.96
C TRP A 167 16.39 3.01 -3.87
#